data_AF-A0A2K1QJ15-F1
#
_entry.id   AF-A0A2K1QJ15-F1
#
_cell.length_a   1.000
_cell.length_b   1.000
_cell.length_c   1.000
_cell.angle_alpha   90.00
_cell.angle_beta   90.00
_cell.angle_gamma   90.00
#
_symmetry.space_group_name_H-M   'P 1'
#
loop_
_entity.id
_entity.type
_entity.pdbx_description
1 polymer ?
#
loop_
_entity_poly.entity_id
_entity_poly.type
_entity_poly.pdbx_seq_one_letter_code
_entity_poly.pdbx_strand_id
1 'polypeptide(L)'
;MLPSKARSHFRRFAVLGSYGRQFCNTQISHIKSDDPRIREIGRLIEDDYATIRDKYERPRNPVVLAHGLLGFDELHIAGARLPGLHYWRGITEALAANGVECIVASVPPSGSIETRAARLSECIARKAPGRSVNIIAHSMVGVSPDVILFQLTAPRGSAFADFVFQQIGPLHIPKIYKALEFFGLESDAFSQLTRSYMAKQFNPATPDDPRVRYYSYGAAFDPYLLSVFRYSHRVIAAEEGANDGMVSIDSSHWGTYKGTLQGASHLDLINWTNRLRWWFFALGGKKRNFNAVALYLDIADMLAKEGL
;
A
#
# COMPACT_ATOMS: atom_id res chain seq x y z
N MET A 1 70.04 -28.80 -28.95
CA MET A 1 69.76 -28.40 -27.56
C MET A 1 68.77 -27.23 -27.55
N LEU A 2 68.06 -27.00 -26.44
CA LEU A 2 67.06 -25.94 -26.18
C LEU A 2 67.54 -25.04 -25.02
N PRO A 3 66.90 -23.89 -24.69
CA PRO A 3 65.90 -23.08 -25.41
C PRO A 3 66.63 -21.89 -26.09
N SER A 4 66.36 -20.57 -26.05
CA SER A 4 65.26 -19.60 -25.69
C SER A 4 65.63 -18.27 -26.42
N LYS A 5 64.80 -17.33 -26.90
CA LYS A 5 63.36 -16.98 -26.89
C LYS A 5 62.78 -16.37 -25.59
N ALA A 6 62.02 -15.24 -25.61
CA ALA A 6 61.82 -14.20 -26.65
C ALA A 6 61.04 -12.94 -26.12
N ARG A 7 61.27 -11.76 -26.75
CA ARG A 7 60.29 -10.71 -27.24
C ARG A 7 59.18 -10.15 -26.30
N SER A 8 58.65 -8.90 -26.47
CA SER A 8 58.98 -7.76 -27.37
C SER A 8 58.31 -6.42 -26.96
N HIS A 9 58.73 -5.35 -27.64
CA HIS A 9 58.31 -3.93 -27.64
C HIS A 9 56.81 -3.55 -27.83
N PHE A 10 56.60 -2.22 -27.75
CA PHE A 10 55.51 -1.30 -28.17
C PHE A 10 54.60 -0.80 -27.03
N ARG A 11 54.46 0.50 -26.72
CA ARG A 11 54.33 1.82 -27.43
C ARG A 11 52.88 2.29 -27.71
N ARG A 12 52.41 3.14 -26.77
CA ARG A 12 51.63 4.39 -26.96
C ARG A 12 50.13 4.38 -27.36
N PHE A 13 49.42 5.28 -26.67
CA PHE A 13 48.23 6.08 -27.02
C PHE A 13 46.79 5.56 -26.79
N ALA A 14 46.15 6.20 -25.79
CA ALA A 14 44.92 7.02 -25.90
C ALA A 14 43.51 6.42 -25.66
N VAL A 15 42.59 7.39 -25.46
CA VAL A 15 41.10 7.35 -25.42
C VAL A 15 40.46 7.12 -24.04
N LEU A 16 39.33 7.82 -23.83
CA LEU A 16 38.57 7.90 -22.59
C LEU A 16 37.46 6.85 -22.50
N GLY A 17 37.14 6.46 -21.27
CA GLY A 17 35.87 5.89 -20.85
C GLY A 17 36.02 5.19 -19.50
N SER A 18 35.02 5.03 -18.65
CA SER A 18 33.71 5.65 -18.42
C SER A 18 33.02 4.74 -17.38
N TYR A 19 32.05 5.26 -16.63
CA TYR A 19 31.18 4.51 -15.69
C TYR A 19 31.83 3.58 -14.64
N GLY A 20 31.81 4.06 -13.40
CA GLY A 20 31.93 3.26 -12.18
C GLY A 20 30.93 3.72 -11.11
N ARG A 21 29.63 3.82 -11.44
CA ARG A 21 28.61 4.14 -10.42
C ARG A 21 28.44 2.93 -9.49
N GLN A 22 28.91 3.10 -8.27
CA GLN A 22 28.83 2.15 -7.18
C GLN A 22 27.35 1.77 -6.91
N PHE A 23 27.04 0.47 -6.91
CA PHE A 23 25.69 0.00 -6.61
C PHE A 23 25.32 0.39 -5.17
N CYS A 24 24.15 1.00 -4.99
CA CYS A 24 23.61 1.25 -3.66
C CYS A 24 23.19 -0.09 -3.05
N ASN A 25 24.00 -0.59 -2.11
CA ASN A 25 23.76 -1.86 -1.45
C ASN A 25 22.83 -1.62 -0.26
N THR A 26 21.51 -1.53 -0.52
CA THR A 26 20.48 -1.28 0.50
C THR A 26 20.56 -2.33 1.60
N GLN A 27 21.07 -1.95 2.78
CA GLN A 27 21.15 -2.86 3.92
C GLN A 27 19.74 -3.22 4.38
N ILE A 28 19.42 -4.51 4.38
CA ILE A 28 18.12 -5.01 4.85
C ILE A 28 18.16 -5.08 6.38
N SER A 29 17.81 -3.97 7.03
CA SER A 29 17.63 -3.88 8.48
C SER A 29 16.37 -4.63 8.92
N HIS A 30 16.54 -5.92 9.21
CA HIS A 30 15.57 -6.69 9.98
C HIS A 30 15.62 -6.24 11.44
N ILE A 31 14.56 -5.56 11.91
CA ILE A 31 14.46 -5.17 13.31
C ILE A 31 13.82 -6.33 14.09
N LYS A 32 14.68 -7.13 14.74
CA LYS A 32 14.28 -7.84 15.96
C LYS A 32 14.15 -6.79 17.06
N SER A 33 13.04 -6.79 17.77
CA SER A 33 12.89 -5.96 18.97
C SER A 33 13.40 -6.73 20.18
N ASP A 34 14.20 -6.07 21.02
CA ASP A 34 14.62 -6.62 22.31
C ASP A 34 13.51 -6.55 23.38
N ASP A 35 12.38 -5.89 23.08
CA ASP A 35 11.18 -5.90 23.93
C ASP A 35 10.29 -7.11 23.60
N PRO A 36 10.10 -8.08 24.52
CA PRO A 36 9.32 -9.29 24.25
C PRO A 36 7.81 -9.05 24.02
N ARG A 37 7.34 -7.81 24.14
CA ARG A 37 5.97 -7.39 23.80
C ARG A 37 5.84 -6.96 22.33
N ILE A 38 6.96 -6.63 21.67
CA ILE A 38 7.01 -6.18 20.28
C ILE A 38 7.39 -7.38 19.41
N ARG A 39 6.43 -7.85 18.60
CA ARG A 39 6.65 -8.92 17.62
C ARG A 39 7.61 -8.46 16.53
N GLU A 40 8.22 -9.40 15.80
CA GLU A 40 9.17 -9.07 14.73
C GLU A 40 8.48 -8.28 13.61
N ILE A 41 8.80 -6.98 13.50
CA ILE A 41 8.24 -6.04 12.52
C ILE A 41 8.70 -6.34 11.07
N GLY A 42 9.63 -7.28 10.92
CA GLY A 42 10.20 -7.67 9.63
C GLY A 42 11.23 -6.64 9.13
N ARG A 43 11.14 -6.29 7.85
CA ARG A 43 11.97 -5.25 7.22
C ARG A 43 11.36 -3.88 7.49
N LEU A 44 12.09 -2.98 8.17
CA LEU A 44 11.69 -1.57 8.23
C LEU A 44 12.14 -0.87 6.94
N ILE A 45 11.29 0.02 6.41
CA ILE A 45 11.54 0.82 5.22
C ILE A 45 11.47 2.28 5.62
N GLU A 46 12.65 2.90 5.77
CA GLU A 46 12.77 4.29 6.24
C GLU A 46 12.82 5.32 5.10
N ASP A 47 13.61 5.08 4.05
CA ASP A 47 13.80 6.04 2.95
C ASP A 47 13.93 5.45 1.53
N ASP A 48 13.76 4.12 1.32
CA ASP A 48 13.69 3.49 -0.02
C ASP A 48 12.80 4.27 -1.01
N TYR A 49 11.69 4.81 -0.48
CA TYR A 49 10.64 5.48 -1.23
C TYR A 49 10.62 7.00 -0.96
N ALA A 50 11.74 7.58 -0.53
CA ALA A 50 11.89 9.03 -0.40
C ALA A 50 11.80 9.76 -1.75
N THR A 51 12.42 9.16 -2.78
CA THR A 51 12.60 9.74 -4.13
C THR A 51 12.12 8.81 -5.23
N ILE A 52 11.78 9.39 -6.39
CA ILE A 52 11.43 8.63 -7.60
C ILE A 52 12.73 8.29 -8.34
N ARG A 53 12.88 7.04 -8.81
CA ARG A 53 14.04 6.57 -9.58
C ARG A 53 14.02 7.07 -11.04
N ASP A 54 15.20 7.18 -11.65
CA ASP A 54 15.36 7.54 -13.08
C ASP A 54 14.72 6.52 -14.05
N LYS A 55 14.57 5.26 -13.62
CA LYS A 55 13.96 4.17 -14.39
C LYS A 55 13.19 3.23 -13.48
N TYR A 56 12.03 2.80 -13.97
CA TYR A 56 11.26 1.66 -13.49
C TYR A 56 11.00 0.70 -14.66
N GLU A 57 10.83 -0.58 -14.37
CA GLU A 57 10.34 -1.57 -15.35
C GLU A 57 8.82 -1.69 -15.25
N ARG A 58 8.16 -1.99 -16.37
CA ARG A 58 6.70 -2.11 -16.43
C ARG A 58 6.29 -3.59 -16.34
N PRO A 59 5.21 -3.92 -15.60
CA PRO A 59 4.70 -5.28 -15.55
C PRO A 59 4.11 -5.70 -16.90
N ARG A 60 4.03 -7.01 -17.10
CA ARG A 60 3.42 -7.66 -18.26
C ARG A 60 1.90 -7.56 -18.24
N ASN A 61 1.28 -7.70 -17.06
CA ASN A 61 -0.16 -7.65 -16.89
C ASN A 61 -0.63 -6.25 -16.40
N PRO A 62 -1.86 -5.82 -16.73
CA PRO A 62 -2.41 -4.55 -16.27
C PRO A 62 -2.43 -4.44 -14.74
N VAL A 63 -2.20 -3.24 -14.24
CA VAL A 63 -2.31 -2.92 -12.81
C VAL A 63 -3.72 -2.41 -12.51
N VAL A 64 -4.47 -3.17 -11.72
CA VAL A 64 -5.83 -2.82 -11.28
C VAL A 64 -5.74 -2.13 -9.92
N LEU A 65 -6.05 -0.83 -9.86
CA LEU A 65 -6.00 -0.05 -8.62
C LEU A 65 -7.37 -0.11 -7.91
N ALA A 66 -7.46 -0.85 -6.80
CA ALA A 66 -8.70 -1.11 -6.06
C ALA A 66 -8.73 -0.33 -4.72
N HIS A 67 -9.73 0.55 -4.56
CA HIS A 67 -9.79 1.49 -3.44
C HIS A 67 -10.46 0.88 -2.19
N GLY A 68 -10.07 1.37 -1.01
CA GLY A 68 -10.63 0.93 0.27
C GLY A 68 -12.08 1.39 0.55
N LEU A 69 -12.52 1.20 1.79
CA LEU A 69 -13.73 1.80 2.34
C LEU A 69 -13.65 3.34 2.25
N LEU A 70 -14.78 4.01 1.98
CA LEU A 70 -14.88 5.44 1.64
C LEU A 70 -14.06 5.91 0.43
N GLY A 71 -13.52 4.99 -0.39
CA GLY A 71 -12.87 5.35 -1.65
C GLY A 71 -13.84 5.69 -2.78
N PHE A 72 -13.35 6.41 -3.78
CA PHE A 72 -14.10 6.97 -4.91
C PHE A 72 -13.16 7.17 -6.11
N ASP A 73 -13.66 7.07 -7.34
CA ASP A 73 -12.85 7.32 -8.55
C ASP A 73 -12.49 8.81 -8.68
N GLU A 74 -13.47 9.69 -8.52
CA GLU A 74 -13.33 11.15 -8.60
C GLU A 74 -14.41 11.85 -7.75
N LEU A 75 -14.02 12.83 -6.93
CA LEU A 75 -14.93 13.56 -6.04
C LEU A 75 -14.89 15.09 -6.30
N HIS A 76 -15.96 15.63 -6.87
CA HIS A 76 -16.09 17.06 -7.20
C HIS A 76 -16.68 17.89 -6.03
N ILE A 77 -15.91 18.10 -4.96
CA ILE A 77 -16.36 18.83 -3.74
C ILE A 77 -16.90 20.24 -4.04
N ALA A 78 -16.42 20.91 -5.11
CA ALA A 78 -16.84 22.26 -5.51
C ALA A 78 -17.67 22.29 -6.81
N GLY A 79 -18.29 21.15 -7.19
CA GLY A 79 -18.98 20.98 -8.46
C GLY A 79 -18.04 20.91 -9.68
N ALA A 80 -18.62 20.73 -10.86
CA ALA A 80 -17.91 20.40 -12.11
C ALA A 80 -17.03 21.52 -12.73
N ARG A 81 -16.68 22.56 -11.96
CA ARG A 81 -15.78 23.65 -12.39
C ARG A 81 -14.35 23.56 -11.85
N LEU A 82 -14.10 22.66 -10.89
CA LEU A 82 -12.74 22.28 -10.48
C LEU A 82 -12.48 20.82 -10.86
N PRO A 83 -11.22 20.45 -11.21
CA PRO A 83 -10.85 19.04 -11.38
C PRO A 83 -11.17 18.28 -10.09
N GLY A 84 -11.77 17.10 -10.23
CA GLY A 84 -12.18 16.33 -9.07
C GLY A 84 -11.00 15.74 -8.31
N LEU A 85 -11.25 15.36 -7.06
CA LEU A 85 -10.25 14.72 -6.23
C LEU A 85 -10.27 13.21 -6.49
N HIS A 86 -9.24 12.69 -7.13
CA HIS A 86 -9.04 11.24 -7.24
C HIS A 86 -8.56 10.65 -5.91
N TYR A 87 -8.87 9.37 -5.68
CA TYR A 87 -8.29 8.59 -4.58
C TYR A 87 -6.78 8.40 -4.78
N TRP A 88 -6.36 8.01 -5.99
CA TRP A 88 -4.98 7.68 -6.37
C TRP A 88 -4.13 8.90 -6.83
N ARG A 89 -4.09 9.98 -6.04
CA ARG A 89 -3.52 11.28 -6.46
C ARG A 89 -2.08 11.20 -6.99
N GLY A 90 -1.87 11.46 -8.28
CA GLY A 90 -0.52 11.45 -8.88
C GLY A 90 0.05 10.06 -9.11
N ILE A 91 -0.65 9.00 -8.69
CA ILE A 91 -0.21 7.61 -8.77
C ILE A 91 -0.60 7.04 -10.13
N THR A 92 -1.85 7.24 -10.54
CA THR A 92 -2.37 6.88 -11.87
C THR A 92 -1.57 7.53 -13.00
N GLU A 93 -1.24 8.81 -12.85
CA GLU A 93 -0.52 9.59 -13.86
C GLU A 93 0.95 9.14 -13.97
N ALA A 94 1.60 8.87 -12.84
CA ALA A 94 2.99 8.43 -12.81
C ALA A 94 3.18 7.01 -13.35
N LEU A 95 2.27 6.08 -13.01
CA LEU A 95 2.27 4.72 -13.55
C LEU A 95 2.06 4.74 -15.07
N ALA A 96 1.06 5.49 -15.55
CA ALA A 96 0.81 5.66 -16.99
C ALA A 96 2.01 6.30 -17.72
N ALA A 97 2.67 7.30 -17.12
CA ALA A 97 3.88 7.91 -17.66
C ALA A 97 5.10 6.96 -17.73
N ASN A 98 5.12 5.89 -16.91
CA ASN A 98 6.10 4.81 -17.00
C ASN A 98 5.64 3.65 -17.91
N GLY A 99 4.56 3.84 -18.68
CA GLY A 99 4.06 2.86 -19.65
C GLY A 99 3.34 1.65 -19.03
N VAL A 100 2.92 1.77 -17.76
CA VAL A 100 2.10 0.78 -17.05
C VAL A 100 0.63 0.95 -17.47
N GLU A 101 -0.02 -0.15 -17.85
CA GLU A 101 -1.46 -0.14 -18.15
C GLU A 101 -2.27 -0.13 -16.85
N CYS A 102 -2.85 1.01 -16.48
CA CYS A 102 -3.59 1.17 -15.23
C CYS A 102 -5.12 1.12 -15.42
N ILE A 103 -5.75 0.28 -14.61
CA ILE A 103 -7.20 0.10 -14.53
C ILE A 103 -7.64 0.56 -13.15
N VAL A 104 -8.21 1.76 -13.01
CA VAL A 104 -8.91 2.15 -11.78
C VAL A 104 -10.20 1.33 -11.66
N ALA A 105 -10.43 0.71 -10.50
CA ALA A 105 -11.63 -0.07 -10.22
C ALA A 105 -12.53 0.65 -9.20
N SER A 106 -13.77 0.91 -9.62
CA SER A 106 -14.82 1.50 -8.80
C SER A 106 -15.64 0.40 -8.12
N VAL A 107 -15.66 0.39 -6.80
CA VAL A 107 -16.49 -0.50 -5.97
C VAL A 107 -17.36 0.33 -5.02
N PRO A 108 -18.48 -0.18 -4.48
CA PRO A 108 -19.33 0.62 -3.60
C PRO A 108 -18.51 1.15 -2.40
N PRO A 109 -18.53 2.47 -2.11
CA PRO A 109 -17.68 3.08 -1.09
C PRO A 109 -17.94 2.51 0.32
N SER A 110 -19.14 1.99 0.50
CA SER A 110 -19.78 1.57 1.75
C SER A 110 -20.12 0.08 1.80
N GLY A 111 -20.05 -0.63 0.67
CA GLY A 111 -20.64 -1.96 0.51
C GLY A 111 -19.93 -3.05 1.29
N SER A 112 -20.60 -4.19 1.47
CA SER A 112 -19.98 -5.39 2.04
C SER A 112 -18.76 -5.87 1.23
N ILE A 113 -17.87 -6.64 1.87
CA ILE A 113 -16.71 -7.29 1.24
C ILE A 113 -17.12 -8.08 0.00
N GLU A 114 -18.18 -8.86 0.10
CA GLU A 114 -18.73 -9.71 -0.97
C GLU A 114 -19.25 -8.86 -2.14
N THR A 115 -19.98 -7.79 -1.83
CA THR A 115 -20.51 -6.83 -2.82
C THR A 115 -19.39 -6.09 -3.54
N ARG A 116 -18.34 -5.69 -2.80
CA ARG A 116 -17.14 -5.05 -3.34
C ARG A 116 -16.30 -6.01 -4.19
N ALA A 117 -16.19 -7.28 -3.79
CA ALA A 117 -15.51 -8.33 -4.54
C ALA A 117 -16.19 -8.65 -5.87
N ALA A 118 -17.53 -8.82 -5.86
CA ALA A 118 -18.32 -9.02 -7.07
C ALA A 118 -18.13 -7.85 -8.05
N ARG A 119 -18.24 -6.61 -7.56
CA ARG A 119 -18.06 -5.41 -8.40
C ARG A 119 -16.65 -5.23 -8.92
N LEU A 120 -15.62 -5.62 -8.15
CA LEU A 120 -14.24 -5.63 -8.60
C LEU A 120 -14.05 -6.64 -9.74
N SER A 121 -14.60 -7.85 -9.60
CA SER A 121 -14.58 -8.90 -10.62
C SER A 121 -15.27 -8.46 -11.92
N GLU A 122 -16.48 -7.87 -11.84
CA GLU A 122 -17.16 -7.26 -13.00
C GLU A 122 -16.28 -6.20 -13.70
N CYS A 123 -15.60 -5.37 -12.93
CA CYS A 123 -14.75 -4.30 -13.46
C CYS A 123 -13.53 -4.87 -14.21
N ILE A 124 -12.91 -5.92 -13.65
CA ILE A 124 -11.78 -6.63 -14.26
C ILE A 124 -12.24 -7.37 -15.52
N ALA A 125 -13.30 -8.18 -15.45
CA ALA A 125 -13.83 -8.94 -16.59
C ALA A 125 -14.19 -8.03 -17.78
N ARG A 126 -14.71 -6.82 -17.51
CA ARG A 126 -15.04 -5.83 -18.54
C ARG A 126 -13.83 -5.07 -19.09
N LYS A 127 -12.84 -4.73 -18.27
CA LYS A 127 -11.69 -3.87 -18.67
C LYS A 127 -10.44 -4.67 -19.10
N ALA A 128 -10.32 -5.92 -18.69
CA ALA A 128 -9.22 -6.82 -19.02
C ALA A 128 -9.72 -8.25 -19.40
N PRO A 129 -10.66 -8.38 -20.36
CA PRO A 129 -11.29 -9.66 -20.70
C PRO A 129 -10.24 -10.70 -21.14
N GLY A 130 -10.25 -11.87 -20.47
CA GLY A 130 -9.35 -12.99 -20.78
C GLY A 130 -7.86 -12.75 -20.45
N ARG A 131 -7.53 -11.70 -19.70
CA ARG A 131 -6.15 -11.36 -19.32
C ARG A 131 -5.94 -11.57 -17.82
N SER A 132 -4.76 -12.07 -17.43
CA SER A 132 -4.28 -11.91 -16.06
C SER A 132 -4.11 -10.42 -15.74
N VAL A 133 -4.25 -10.05 -14.47
CA VAL A 133 -4.09 -8.68 -13.95
C VAL A 133 -3.38 -8.72 -12.61
N ASN A 134 -2.71 -7.63 -12.25
CA ASN A 134 -2.12 -7.39 -10.94
C ASN A 134 -3.02 -6.41 -10.17
N ILE A 135 -3.80 -6.86 -9.19
CA ILE A 135 -4.52 -5.93 -8.31
C ILE A 135 -3.52 -5.29 -7.36
N ILE A 136 -3.48 -3.95 -7.28
CA ILE A 136 -2.91 -3.20 -6.15
C ILE A 136 -4.08 -2.63 -5.35
N ALA A 137 -4.32 -3.23 -4.20
CA ALA A 137 -5.36 -2.85 -3.25
C ALA A 137 -4.81 -1.98 -2.11
N HIS A 138 -5.66 -1.13 -1.53
CA HIS A 138 -5.35 -0.36 -0.33
C HIS A 138 -6.47 -0.48 0.71
N SER A 139 -6.11 -0.75 1.97
CA SER A 139 -7.07 -0.92 3.07
C SER A 139 -8.07 -2.05 2.79
N MET A 140 -9.27 -1.97 3.34
CA MET A 140 -10.37 -2.93 3.13
C MET A 140 -10.82 -2.95 1.65
N VAL A 141 -10.30 -3.89 0.86
CA VAL A 141 -10.80 -4.19 -0.49
C VAL A 141 -11.52 -5.54 -0.45
N GLY A 142 -12.70 -5.60 -1.07
CA GLY A 142 -13.38 -6.87 -1.30
C GLY A 142 -12.69 -7.61 -2.45
N VAL A 143 -12.21 -8.83 -2.19
CA VAL A 143 -11.44 -9.62 -3.15
C VAL A 143 -11.98 -11.04 -3.25
N SER A 144 -12.11 -11.54 -4.48
CA SER A 144 -12.41 -12.94 -4.79
C SER A 144 -11.10 -13.75 -4.90
N PRO A 145 -11.08 -15.05 -4.54
CA PRO A 145 -9.85 -15.84 -4.49
C PRO A 145 -9.13 -15.98 -5.85
N ASP A 146 -9.85 -15.96 -6.98
CA ASP A 146 -9.30 -16.24 -8.32
C ASP A 146 -8.43 -15.13 -8.96
N VAL A 147 -7.91 -14.14 -8.21
CA VAL A 147 -7.19 -12.99 -8.82
C VAL A 147 -5.89 -12.64 -8.09
N ILE A 148 -4.85 -12.28 -8.87
CA ILE A 148 -3.52 -11.94 -8.32
C ILE A 148 -3.58 -10.64 -7.53
N LEU A 149 -3.30 -10.73 -6.23
CA LEU A 149 -3.53 -9.67 -5.25
C LEU A 149 -2.24 -9.20 -4.56
N PHE A 150 -1.84 -7.99 -4.91
CA PHE A 150 -0.94 -7.16 -4.12
C PHE A 150 -1.78 -6.22 -3.24
N GLN A 151 -1.51 -6.17 -1.93
CA GLN A 151 -2.42 -5.55 -0.97
C GLN A 151 -1.67 -4.74 0.08
N LEU A 152 -1.79 -3.42 0.01
CA LEU A 152 -1.33 -2.51 1.06
C LEU A 152 -2.35 -2.53 2.20
N THR A 153 -1.87 -2.79 3.42
CA THR A 153 -2.64 -2.67 4.67
C THR A 153 -4.05 -3.32 4.65
N ALA A 154 -4.17 -4.54 4.11
CA ALA A 154 -5.38 -5.35 4.39
C ALA A 154 -5.48 -5.58 5.91
N PRO A 155 -6.62 -5.24 6.54
CA PRO A 155 -6.81 -5.57 7.93
C PRO A 155 -7.23 -7.03 8.07
N ARG A 156 -6.51 -7.81 8.88
CA ARG A 156 -7.04 -9.00 9.60
C ARG A 156 -8.00 -8.58 10.73
N GLY A 157 -8.76 -7.51 10.47
CA GLY A 157 -9.52 -6.69 11.42
C GLY A 157 -8.66 -5.58 12.06
N SER A 158 -9.31 -4.66 12.75
CA SER A 158 -8.66 -3.55 13.48
C SER A 158 -9.19 -3.46 14.90
N ALA A 159 -8.29 -3.30 15.89
CA ALA A 159 -8.67 -2.98 17.27
C ALA A 159 -9.51 -1.71 17.36
N PHE A 160 -9.34 -0.74 16.45
CA PHE A 160 -10.18 0.45 16.46
C PHE A 160 -11.64 0.15 16.09
N ALA A 161 -11.89 -0.77 15.16
CA ALA A 161 -13.24 -1.23 14.86
C ALA A 161 -13.84 -1.97 16.07
N ASP A 162 -13.12 -2.95 16.63
CA ASP A 162 -13.52 -3.68 17.83
C ASP A 162 -13.84 -2.73 19.01
N PHE A 163 -12.98 -1.74 19.27
CA PHE A 163 -13.14 -0.75 20.33
C PHE A 163 -14.42 0.09 20.15
N VAL A 164 -14.71 0.53 18.92
CA VAL A 164 -15.94 1.28 18.61
C VAL A 164 -17.19 0.44 18.87
N PHE A 165 -17.17 -0.86 18.59
CA PHE A 165 -18.26 -1.77 18.98
C PHE A 165 -18.33 -2.01 20.49
N GLN A 166 -17.19 -2.18 21.18
CA GLN A 166 -17.13 -2.54 22.61
C GLN A 166 -17.49 -1.38 23.56
N GLN A 167 -16.94 -0.18 23.35
CA GLN A 167 -17.13 0.99 24.24
C GLN A 167 -18.59 1.45 24.35
N ILE A 168 -19.39 1.14 23.33
CA ILE A 168 -20.68 1.78 23.07
C ILE A 168 -21.84 0.83 23.38
N GLY A 169 -21.61 -0.48 23.24
CA GLY A 169 -22.51 -1.54 23.70
C GLY A 169 -23.78 -1.73 22.86
N PRO A 170 -24.50 -2.86 23.03
CA PRO A 170 -25.64 -3.22 22.16
C PRO A 170 -26.74 -2.13 22.09
N LEU A 171 -26.96 -1.41 23.19
CA LEU A 171 -27.99 -0.37 23.33
C LEU A 171 -27.77 0.86 22.43
N HIS A 172 -26.56 1.07 21.92
CA HIS A 172 -26.20 2.24 21.12
C HIS A 172 -25.78 1.93 19.69
N ILE A 173 -25.64 0.65 19.32
CA ILE A 173 -25.40 0.20 17.95
C ILE A 173 -26.31 0.91 16.92
N PRO A 174 -27.64 1.06 17.12
CA PRO A 174 -28.50 1.72 16.13
C PRO A 174 -28.23 3.22 15.95
N LYS A 175 -27.61 3.90 16.93
CA LYS A 175 -27.18 5.30 16.79
C LYS A 175 -25.90 5.39 15.97
N ILE A 176 -24.99 4.43 16.11
CA ILE A 176 -23.80 4.33 15.25
C ILE A 176 -24.18 3.95 13.82
N TYR A 177 -25.06 2.98 13.60
CA TYR A 177 -25.49 2.62 12.24
C TYR A 177 -26.14 3.81 11.53
N LYS A 178 -27.01 4.58 12.21
CA LYS A 178 -27.53 5.85 11.65
C LYS A 178 -26.49 6.93 11.40
N ALA A 179 -25.43 7.01 12.21
CA ALA A 179 -24.34 7.96 12.00
C ALA A 179 -23.42 7.52 10.83
N LEU A 180 -23.18 6.22 10.69
CA LEU A 180 -22.48 5.62 9.56
C LEU A 180 -23.29 5.83 8.27
N GLU A 181 -24.57 5.47 8.25
CA GLU A 181 -25.51 5.71 7.14
C GLU A 181 -25.49 7.19 6.70
N PHE A 182 -25.51 8.13 7.65
CA PHE A 182 -25.42 9.57 7.38
C PHE A 182 -24.10 10.00 6.72
N PHE A 183 -22.98 9.33 7.04
CA PHE A 183 -21.69 9.50 6.35
C PHE A 183 -21.53 8.59 5.13
N GLY A 184 -22.59 7.89 4.70
CA GLY A 184 -22.54 6.98 3.55
C GLY A 184 -21.70 5.72 3.83
N LEU A 185 -21.85 5.13 5.01
CA LEU A 185 -21.26 3.84 5.42
C LEU A 185 -22.37 2.87 5.82
N GLU A 186 -22.35 1.65 5.28
CA GLU A 186 -23.26 0.59 5.70
C GLU A 186 -22.77 -0.03 7.02
N SER A 187 -23.72 -0.44 7.87
CA SER A 187 -23.46 -1.16 9.13
C SER A 187 -22.53 -2.36 8.93
N ASP A 188 -22.77 -3.07 7.84
CA ASP A 188 -22.23 -4.40 7.59
C ASP A 188 -20.75 -4.30 7.24
N ALA A 189 -20.39 -3.38 6.33
CA ALA A 189 -19.00 -3.11 5.97
C ALA A 189 -18.14 -2.66 7.17
N PHE A 190 -18.69 -1.86 8.09
CA PHE A 190 -17.98 -1.50 9.33
C PHE A 190 -17.86 -2.69 10.30
N SER A 191 -18.88 -3.56 10.38
CA SER A 191 -18.80 -4.80 11.17
C SER A 191 -17.74 -5.78 10.63
N GLN A 192 -17.57 -5.82 9.31
CA GLN A 192 -16.57 -6.66 8.63
C GLN A 192 -15.12 -6.21 8.91
N LEU A 193 -14.88 -4.97 9.35
CA LEU A 193 -13.57 -4.49 9.82
C LEU A 193 -13.15 -5.02 11.20
N THR A 194 -14.01 -5.75 11.92
CA THR A 194 -13.67 -6.28 13.25
C THR A 194 -12.71 -7.47 13.16
N ARG A 195 -11.81 -7.60 14.15
CA ARG A 195 -10.91 -8.78 14.27
C ARG A 195 -11.74 -10.04 14.47
N SER A 196 -12.87 -9.96 15.16
CA SER A 196 -13.76 -11.10 15.35
C SER A 196 -14.48 -11.54 14.07
N TYR A 197 -14.84 -10.65 13.14
CA TYR A 197 -15.37 -11.07 11.84
C TYR A 197 -14.26 -11.66 10.97
N MET A 198 -13.14 -10.95 10.83
CA MET A 198 -12.04 -11.38 9.96
C MET A 198 -11.45 -12.73 10.36
N ALA A 199 -11.21 -12.96 11.66
CA ALA A 199 -10.63 -14.22 12.14
C ALA A 199 -11.59 -15.42 12.16
N LYS A 200 -12.91 -15.21 12.21
CA LYS A 200 -13.90 -16.28 12.39
C LYS A 200 -14.81 -16.54 11.19
N GLN A 201 -14.90 -15.60 10.25
CA GLN A 201 -15.79 -15.67 9.09
C GLN A 201 -15.02 -15.48 7.78
N PHE A 202 -14.35 -14.35 7.59
CA PHE A 202 -13.68 -14.04 6.32
C PHE A 202 -12.47 -14.95 6.04
N ASN A 203 -11.40 -14.85 6.84
CA ASN A 203 -10.17 -15.60 6.58
C ASN A 203 -10.37 -17.14 6.48
N PRO A 204 -11.28 -17.78 7.24
CA PRO A 204 -11.60 -19.20 7.06
C PRO A 204 -12.40 -19.52 5.79
N ALA A 205 -13.21 -18.58 5.27
CA ALA A 205 -14.02 -18.76 4.07
C ALA A 205 -13.27 -18.38 2.77
N THR A 206 -12.24 -17.53 2.86
CA THR A 206 -11.40 -17.10 1.73
C THR A 206 -9.92 -17.49 1.95
N PRO A 207 -9.57 -18.78 1.84
CA PRO A 207 -8.18 -19.21 1.83
C PRO A 207 -7.43 -18.70 0.59
N ASP A 208 -6.12 -18.50 0.72
CA ASP A 208 -5.23 -18.11 -0.37
C ASP A 208 -5.20 -19.16 -1.50
N ASP A 209 -5.35 -18.71 -2.75
CA ASP A 209 -5.24 -19.58 -3.93
C ASP A 209 -3.76 -19.83 -4.28
N PRO A 210 -3.29 -21.08 -4.38
CA PRO A 210 -1.89 -21.39 -4.68
C PRO A 210 -1.42 -20.97 -6.09
N ARG A 211 -2.33 -20.56 -6.97
CA ARG A 211 -2.04 -19.97 -8.30
C ARG A 211 -1.74 -18.48 -8.21
N VAL A 212 -2.09 -17.82 -7.11
CA VAL A 212 -1.89 -16.39 -6.87
C VAL A 212 -0.61 -16.13 -6.08
N ARG A 213 0.13 -15.08 -6.45
CA ARG A 213 1.18 -14.51 -5.59
C ARG A 213 0.59 -13.37 -4.77
N TYR A 214 0.58 -13.54 -3.46
CA TYR A 214 0.12 -12.54 -2.50
C TYR A 214 1.30 -11.75 -1.94
N TYR A 215 1.17 -10.41 -1.91
CA TYR A 215 2.18 -9.50 -1.37
C TYR A 215 1.55 -8.43 -0.49
N SER A 216 2.24 -8.02 0.57
CA SER A 216 1.75 -6.97 1.48
C SER A 216 2.86 -6.06 2.03
N TYR A 217 2.44 -4.86 2.44
CA TYR A 217 3.23 -3.91 3.22
C TYR A 217 2.39 -3.41 4.40
N GLY A 218 3.04 -3.22 5.54
CA GLY A 218 2.52 -2.45 6.65
C GLY A 218 2.96 -1.00 6.59
N ALA A 219 2.45 -0.17 7.49
CA ALA A 219 2.90 1.20 7.68
C ALA A 219 2.77 1.60 9.16
N ALA A 220 3.62 2.53 9.60
CA ALA A 220 3.61 3.06 10.96
C ALA A 220 4.09 4.52 10.99
N PHE A 221 3.51 5.33 11.88
CA PHE A 221 3.90 6.74 12.02
C PHE A 221 3.53 7.31 13.39
N ASP A 222 4.25 8.33 13.85
CA ASP A 222 3.90 9.06 15.07
C ASP A 222 2.87 10.18 14.80
N PRO A 223 1.64 10.12 15.37
CA PRO A 223 0.62 11.14 15.15
C PRO A 223 0.88 12.41 15.96
N TYR A 224 1.21 13.50 15.25
CA TYR A 224 1.22 14.87 15.78
C TYR A 224 -0.12 15.24 16.46
N LEU A 225 -0.10 16.25 17.35
CA LEU A 225 -1.21 16.60 18.25
C LEU A 225 -2.56 16.85 17.55
N LEU A 226 -2.53 17.32 16.30
CA LEU A 226 -3.71 17.66 15.48
C LEU A 226 -3.96 16.64 14.35
N SER A 227 -3.35 15.45 14.40
CA SER A 227 -3.58 14.40 13.41
C SER A 227 -4.99 13.81 13.57
N VAL A 228 -5.72 13.69 12.45
CA VAL A 228 -7.05 13.03 12.41
C VAL A 228 -7.01 11.59 12.96
N PHE A 229 -5.88 10.90 12.76
CA PHE A 229 -5.65 9.54 13.23
C PHE A 229 -5.14 9.45 14.68
N ARG A 230 -4.96 10.56 15.40
CA ARG A 230 -4.35 10.56 16.74
C ARG A 230 -5.13 9.70 17.75
N TYR A 231 -6.46 9.65 17.63
CA TYR A 231 -7.31 8.87 18.53
C TYR A 231 -7.27 7.39 18.18
N SER A 232 -7.56 7.02 16.93
CA SER A 232 -7.54 5.64 16.44
C SER A 232 -6.16 4.99 16.58
N HIS A 233 -5.08 5.72 16.24
CA HIS A 233 -3.71 5.26 16.48
C HIS A 233 -3.45 4.94 17.95
N ARG A 234 -3.96 5.74 18.90
CA ARG A 234 -3.76 5.49 20.33
C ARG A 234 -4.52 4.25 20.81
N VAL A 235 -5.70 3.99 20.27
CA VAL A 235 -6.47 2.77 20.55
C VAL A 235 -5.71 1.54 20.02
N ILE A 236 -5.32 1.55 18.74
CA ILE A 236 -4.58 0.44 18.12
C ILE A 236 -3.23 0.24 18.82
N ALA A 237 -2.51 1.31 19.16
CA ALA A 237 -1.23 1.21 19.87
C ALA A 237 -1.32 0.65 21.30
N ALA A 238 -2.51 0.64 21.91
CA ALA A 238 -2.73 0.03 23.23
C ALA A 238 -3.00 -1.49 23.15
N GLU A 239 -3.42 -2.02 21.99
CA GLU A 239 -3.79 -3.43 21.81
C GLU A 239 -2.90 -4.21 20.83
N GLU A 240 -2.43 -3.55 19.76
CA GLU A 240 -1.70 -4.15 18.63
C GLU A 240 -0.34 -3.47 18.35
N GLY A 241 -0.03 -2.36 19.03
CA GLY A 241 1.23 -1.63 18.85
C GLY A 241 1.29 -0.75 17.61
N ALA A 242 2.45 -0.74 16.94
CA ALA A 242 2.73 0.19 15.84
C ALA A 242 1.75 0.01 14.66
N ASN A 243 1.25 1.14 14.14
CA ASN A 243 0.12 1.16 13.20
C ASN A 243 0.10 2.45 12.35
N ASP A 244 -0.64 2.41 11.23
CA ASP A 244 -0.74 3.52 10.27
C ASP A 244 -1.82 4.56 10.63
N GLY A 245 -2.48 4.38 11.78
CA GLY A 245 -3.64 5.14 12.22
C GLY A 245 -4.98 4.41 12.09
N MET A 246 -5.06 3.33 11.32
CA MET A 246 -6.27 2.52 11.09
C MET A 246 -6.01 1.00 11.17
N VAL A 247 -4.82 0.55 10.75
CA VAL A 247 -4.41 -0.87 10.67
C VAL A 247 -3.05 -1.04 11.33
N SER A 248 -2.89 -2.08 12.16
CA SER A 248 -1.61 -2.43 12.80
C SER A 248 -0.64 -3.12 11.83
N ILE A 249 0.66 -3.09 12.15
CA ILE A 249 1.67 -3.86 11.43
C ILE A 249 1.30 -5.35 11.41
N ASP A 250 0.97 -5.93 12.57
CA ASP A 250 0.53 -7.32 12.72
C ASP A 250 -0.67 -7.68 11.84
N SER A 251 -1.68 -6.81 11.81
CA SER A 251 -2.90 -7.01 11.01
C SER A 251 -2.61 -6.93 9.50
N SER A 252 -1.67 -6.07 9.08
CA SER A 252 -1.29 -5.86 7.68
C SER A 252 -0.52 -7.02 7.02
N HIS A 253 -0.04 -8.00 7.78
CA HIS A 253 0.76 -9.11 7.26
C HIS A 253 -0.09 -10.10 6.45
N TRP A 254 0.12 -10.15 5.12
CA TRP A 254 -0.48 -11.15 4.24
C TRP A 254 0.46 -11.66 3.13
N GLY A 255 0.44 -12.96 2.84
CA GLY A 255 1.32 -13.56 1.83
C GLY A 255 2.81 -13.27 2.08
N THR A 256 3.52 -12.89 1.02
CA THR A 256 4.91 -12.41 1.11
C THR A 256 4.94 -10.95 1.56
N TYR A 257 5.20 -10.74 2.86
CA TYR A 257 5.40 -9.43 3.45
C TYR A 257 6.71 -8.79 2.93
N LYS A 258 6.64 -7.56 2.40
CA LYS A 258 7.78 -6.85 1.81
C LYS A 258 8.37 -5.76 2.75
N GLY A 259 7.62 -5.31 3.76
CA GLY A 259 8.13 -4.46 4.86
C GLY A 259 7.11 -3.49 5.49
N THR A 260 7.53 -2.82 6.57
CA THR A 260 6.80 -1.70 7.21
C THR A 260 7.32 -0.36 6.67
N LEU A 261 6.41 0.48 6.17
CA LEU A 261 6.69 1.85 5.71
C LEU A 261 6.71 2.83 6.90
N GLN A 262 7.90 3.33 7.26
CA GLN A 262 8.07 4.21 8.43
C GLN A 262 7.73 5.67 8.11
N GLY A 263 7.00 6.32 9.03
CA GLY A 263 6.54 7.71 8.88
C GLY A 263 5.34 7.91 7.94
N ALA A 264 4.72 6.82 7.48
CA ALA A 264 3.55 6.84 6.60
C ALA A 264 2.25 6.54 7.39
N SER A 265 1.28 7.44 7.30
CA SER A 265 -0.09 7.20 7.79
C SER A 265 -0.98 6.61 6.69
N HIS A 266 -2.16 6.09 7.06
CA HIS A 266 -3.13 5.47 6.14
C HIS A 266 -3.54 6.37 4.94
N LEU A 267 -3.49 7.70 5.08
CA LEU A 267 -3.73 8.65 3.97
C LEU A 267 -2.47 9.01 3.17
N ASP A 268 -1.28 8.81 3.73
CA ASP A 268 -0.03 9.04 3.01
C ASP A 268 0.20 7.96 1.94
N LEU A 269 -0.25 6.72 2.19
CA LEU A 269 -0.17 5.59 1.26
C LEU A 269 -0.85 5.87 -0.09
N ILE A 270 -1.96 6.62 -0.08
CA ILE A 270 -2.71 7.03 -1.28
C ILE A 270 -2.35 8.44 -1.76
N ASN A 271 -1.24 9.01 -1.27
CA ASN A 271 -0.77 10.37 -1.56
C ASN A 271 -1.80 11.48 -1.25
N TRP A 272 -2.69 11.25 -0.28
CA TRP A 272 -3.65 12.26 0.22
C TRP A 272 -3.04 13.26 1.21
N THR A 273 -1.74 13.14 1.48
CA THR A 273 -0.95 14.06 2.30
C THR A 273 -1.25 15.53 1.97
N ASN A 274 -1.74 16.28 2.95
CA ASN A 274 -2.21 17.64 2.75
C ASN A 274 -1.10 18.54 2.18
N ARG A 275 -1.37 19.34 1.13
CA ARG A 275 -0.35 20.17 0.44
C ARG A 275 0.35 21.16 1.39
N LEU A 276 -0.32 21.55 2.48
CA LEU A 276 0.28 22.31 3.58
C LEU A 276 1.45 21.57 4.27
N ARG A 277 1.33 20.25 4.53
CA ARG A 277 2.42 19.43 5.10
C ARG A 277 3.63 19.37 4.16
N TRP A 278 3.41 19.35 2.84
CA TRP A 278 4.46 19.47 1.84
C TRP A 278 5.17 20.84 1.89
N TRP A 279 4.40 21.95 1.91
CA TRP A 279 4.95 23.30 2.06
C TRP A 279 5.76 23.48 3.35
N PHE A 280 5.23 23.03 4.51
CA PHE A 280 5.93 23.13 5.79
C PHE A 280 7.21 22.29 5.86
N PHE A 281 7.26 21.11 5.23
CA PHE A 281 8.50 20.34 5.15
C PHE A 281 9.53 21.00 4.21
N ALA A 282 9.09 21.52 3.06
CA ALA A 282 9.97 22.23 2.12
C ALA A 282 10.62 23.47 2.74
N LEU A 283 9.87 24.24 3.55
CA LEU A 283 10.40 25.39 4.30
C LEU A 283 11.24 24.97 5.52
N GLY A 284 10.88 23.86 6.18
CA GLY A 284 11.52 23.39 7.42
C GLY A 284 12.78 22.54 7.24
N GLY A 285 13.26 22.33 6.01
CA GLY A 285 14.49 21.58 5.71
C GLY A 285 14.48 20.09 6.07
N LYS A 286 13.34 19.54 6.52
CA LYS A 286 13.23 18.11 6.86
C LYS A 286 13.18 17.28 5.59
N LYS A 287 14.05 16.25 5.50
CA LYS A 287 14.00 15.26 4.43
C LYS A 287 12.63 14.60 4.37
N ARG A 288 12.18 14.29 3.15
CA ARG A 288 10.97 13.48 2.91
C ARG A 288 11.37 12.01 2.90
N ASN A 289 10.97 11.27 3.93
CA ASN A 289 11.26 9.84 4.05
C ASN A 289 10.35 8.97 3.16
N PHE A 290 9.08 9.36 2.97
CA PHE A 290 8.12 8.57 2.19
C PHE A 290 7.39 9.37 1.09
N ASN A 291 7.29 8.76 -0.08
CA ASN A 291 6.56 9.24 -1.25
C ASN A 291 5.77 8.08 -1.90
N ALA A 292 4.45 8.07 -1.76
CA ALA A 292 3.60 7.03 -2.35
C ALA A 292 3.77 6.87 -3.87
N VAL A 293 4.07 7.95 -4.62
CA VAL A 293 4.34 7.82 -6.07
C VAL A 293 5.59 6.97 -6.33
N ALA A 294 6.64 7.10 -5.50
CA ALA A 294 7.83 6.26 -5.61
C ALA A 294 7.54 4.79 -5.23
N LEU A 295 6.76 4.56 -4.18
CA LEU A 295 6.29 3.23 -3.78
C LEU A 295 5.51 2.53 -4.91
N TYR A 296 4.52 3.18 -5.52
CA TYR A 296 3.69 2.54 -6.55
C TYR A 296 4.46 2.22 -7.82
N LEU A 297 5.41 3.08 -8.21
CA LEU A 297 6.34 2.80 -9.30
C LEU A 297 7.28 1.61 -8.96
N ASP A 298 7.77 1.53 -7.72
CA ASP A 298 8.58 0.40 -7.24
C ASP A 298 7.80 -0.91 -7.22
N ILE A 299 6.52 -0.88 -6.85
CA ILE A 299 5.63 -2.05 -6.91
C ILE A 299 5.45 -2.53 -8.36
N ALA A 300 5.25 -1.63 -9.32
CA ALA A 300 5.13 -2.00 -10.73
C ALA A 300 6.43 -2.63 -11.28
N ASP A 301 7.59 -2.07 -10.90
CA ASP A 301 8.92 -2.56 -11.22
C ASP A 301 9.26 -3.90 -10.54
N MET A 302 8.74 -4.13 -9.34
CA MET A 302 8.82 -5.40 -8.61
C MET A 302 7.95 -6.48 -9.27
N LEU A 303 6.70 -6.16 -9.65
CA LEU A 303 5.81 -7.06 -10.40
C LEU A 303 6.45 -7.46 -11.75
N ALA A 304 7.05 -6.51 -12.47
CA ALA A 304 7.77 -6.78 -13.72
C ALA A 304 8.90 -7.82 -13.55
N LYS A 305 9.70 -7.68 -12.49
CA LYS A 305 10.82 -8.59 -12.16
C LYS A 305 10.36 -9.96 -11.69
N GLU A 306 9.18 -10.03 -11.08
CA GLU A 306 8.50 -11.28 -10.71
C GLU A 306 7.89 -12.02 -11.94
N GLY A 307 7.90 -11.38 -13.12
CA GLY A 307 7.35 -11.90 -14.38
C GLY A 307 5.84 -11.68 -14.55
N LEU A 308 5.27 -10.79 -13.72
CA LEU A 308 3.85 -10.44 -13.64
C LEU A 308 3.55 -9.15 -14.41
#